data_AF-A0A7L5A0W4-F1
#
_entry.id   AF-A0A7L5A0W4-F1
#
_cell.length_a   1.000
_cell.length_b   1.000
_cell.length_c   1.000
_cell.angle_alpha   90.00
_cell.angle_beta   90.00
_cell.angle_gamma   90.00
#
_symmetry.space_group_name_H-M   'P 1'
#
loop_
_entity.id
_entity.type
_entity.pdbx_description
1 polymer ?
#
loop_
_entity_poly.entity_id
_entity_poly.type
_entity_poly.pdbx_seq_one_letter_code
_entity_poly.pdbx_strand_id
1 'polypeptide(L)'
;MKFPLLAALALLSGWARAQAPVLTSTSPVRNALHVPRAAPITLTFSQPVSAASAAGIRVFSNQRRGYRAAAVTGGGTAALTLTPAQPFGAGEVVSLTVPATVQGAGGTVAARVQQFTVAAPAGSGLFQSLPPVATGSRVVDIALGDVDNDGDLDAVVGRGSALVLLNNGRGVLAPGPDPNLGAAHVALADLDNDQDLDLITSAGGLHVRFNDGAGVFGGGYDLAQAASSLKVGDLNADGYLDLAYVGFSGGRVSYNDGTGQLLTPTIVAAPHGASYPTDLNLADLDNDGNLDIGLLDMNNQLSAVAIYLNDANGFFSRVNDVPVPPSPVTLRMADVNGDGNLDVLVAGYDPQTRVHVRLGTGTGSFVPAPADALVAENPYGMVAADFDGDGDLDLAAAGVARNYVGVALNNGQGRFQRTADAVVGTTPDVLAAGDLDEDGDIDLITGNFNTNTVSVLLNQGGITASQPAVAARALALFPNPAHERAILQLPPGTGPVEVQLYNALGQQVLRLAARPAADGTVTLPLAGRAAGVYAVQVSGAFGRGAARVVVE
;
A
#
# COMPACT_ATOMS: atom_id res chain seq x y z
N MET A 1 -2.95 -86.64 -20.82
CA MET A 1 -2.24 -85.75 -19.87
C MET A 1 -2.49 -84.32 -20.31
N LYS A 2 -3.33 -83.57 -19.59
CA LYS A 2 -3.57 -82.13 -19.81
C LYS A 2 -3.65 -81.49 -18.43
N PHE A 3 -2.64 -80.70 -18.08
CA PHE A 3 -2.65 -79.80 -16.93
C PHE A 3 -3.29 -78.46 -17.36
N PRO A 4 -4.15 -77.82 -16.56
CA PRO A 4 -4.52 -76.44 -16.79
C PRO A 4 -3.47 -75.51 -16.15
N LEU A 5 -2.98 -74.54 -16.92
CA LEU A 5 -2.28 -73.39 -16.40
C LEU A 5 -3.28 -72.48 -15.68
N LEU A 6 -3.14 -72.29 -14.37
CA LEU A 6 -3.73 -71.14 -13.68
C LEU A 6 -2.85 -69.91 -13.96
N ALA A 7 -3.39 -68.92 -14.67
CA ALA A 7 -2.78 -67.60 -14.75
C ALA A 7 -3.12 -66.84 -13.46
N ALA A 8 -2.12 -66.62 -12.61
CA ALA A 8 -2.22 -65.70 -11.48
C ALA A 8 -2.14 -64.26 -12.02
N LEU A 9 -3.26 -63.54 -11.95
CA LEU A 9 -3.32 -62.10 -12.22
C LEU A 9 -2.68 -61.38 -11.02
N ALA A 10 -1.40 -61.03 -11.14
CA ALA A 10 -0.74 -60.16 -10.17
C ALA A 10 -1.30 -58.74 -10.33
N LEU A 11 -2.20 -58.34 -9.43
CA LEU A 11 -2.55 -56.94 -9.21
C LEU A 11 -1.30 -56.22 -8.71
N LEU A 12 -0.59 -55.57 -9.62
CA LEU A 12 0.35 -54.50 -9.28
C LEU A 12 -0.46 -53.37 -8.67
N SER A 13 -0.55 -53.34 -7.34
CA SER A 13 -0.97 -52.17 -6.58
C SER A 13 0.06 -51.08 -6.85
N GLY A 14 -0.21 -50.23 -7.85
CA GLY A 14 0.52 -48.99 -8.04
C GLY A 14 0.40 -48.20 -6.76
N TRP A 15 1.53 -47.99 -6.07
CA TRP A 15 1.59 -47.08 -4.95
C TRP A 15 1.28 -45.69 -5.50
N ALA A 16 0.04 -45.24 -5.35
CA ALA A 16 -0.29 -43.85 -5.57
C ALA A 16 0.53 -43.06 -4.54
N ARG A 17 1.61 -42.41 -5.00
CA ARG A 17 2.34 -41.48 -4.15
C ARG A 17 1.36 -40.38 -3.79
N ALA A 18 1.16 -40.14 -2.50
CA ALA A 18 0.36 -39.02 -2.04
C ALA A 18 0.93 -37.74 -2.67
N GLN A 19 0.10 -37.03 -3.42
CA GLN A 19 0.49 -35.77 -4.07
C GLN A 19 0.70 -34.72 -3.00
N ALA A 20 1.68 -33.83 -3.14
CA ALA A 20 1.87 -32.71 -2.22
C ALA A 20 0.69 -31.72 -2.25
N PRO A 21 0.38 -31.00 -1.15
CA PRO A 21 -0.70 -30.02 -1.17
C PRO A 21 -0.35 -28.89 -2.13
N VAL A 22 -1.35 -28.44 -2.88
CA VAL A 22 -1.21 -27.35 -3.84
C VAL A 22 -2.12 -26.23 -3.37
N LEU A 23 -1.61 -25.01 -3.26
CA LEU A 23 -2.44 -23.84 -3.04
C LEU A 23 -3.31 -23.61 -4.29
N THR A 24 -4.62 -23.78 -4.17
CA THR A 24 -5.56 -23.73 -5.29
C THR A 24 -6.23 -22.38 -5.43
N SER A 25 -6.38 -21.63 -4.33
CA SER A 25 -6.93 -20.28 -4.37
C SER A 25 -6.56 -19.48 -3.12
N THR A 26 -6.54 -18.16 -3.30
CA THR A 26 -6.38 -17.17 -2.25
C THR A 26 -7.51 -16.15 -2.32
N SER A 27 -7.91 -15.63 -1.17
CA SER A 27 -8.80 -14.47 -1.06
C SER A 27 -8.23 -13.56 0.02
N PRO A 28 -7.78 -12.34 -0.29
CA PRO A 28 -7.75 -11.72 -1.62
C PRO A 28 -6.94 -12.51 -2.64
N VAL A 29 -7.35 -12.40 -3.91
CA VAL A 29 -6.56 -12.93 -5.03
C VAL A 29 -5.29 -12.09 -5.18
N ARG A 30 -4.30 -12.63 -5.88
CA ARG A 30 -3.08 -11.90 -6.19
C ARG A 30 -3.36 -10.61 -6.95
N ASN A 31 -2.60 -9.57 -6.62
CA ASN A 31 -2.67 -8.22 -7.18
C ASN A 31 -4.07 -7.58 -7.04
N ALA A 32 -4.93 -8.14 -6.19
CA ALA A 32 -6.26 -7.58 -5.97
C ALA A 32 -6.13 -6.14 -5.46
N LEU A 33 -6.89 -5.25 -6.08
CA LEU A 33 -7.05 -3.87 -5.64
C LEU A 33 -8.28 -3.75 -4.72
N HIS A 34 -8.35 -2.64 -3.98
CA HIS A 34 -9.51 -2.29 -3.17
C HIS A 34 -9.91 -3.37 -2.14
N VAL A 35 -8.94 -4.04 -1.53
CA VAL A 35 -9.20 -5.05 -0.50
C VAL A 35 -9.69 -4.36 0.78
N PRO A 36 -10.81 -4.77 1.41
CA PRO A 36 -11.26 -4.16 2.65
C PRO A 36 -10.21 -4.26 3.77
N ARG A 37 -10.00 -3.18 4.53
CA ARG A 37 -8.97 -3.08 5.58
C ARG A 37 -9.00 -4.21 6.62
N ALA A 38 -10.17 -4.78 6.92
CA ALA A 38 -10.35 -5.87 7.87
C ALA A 38 -10.64 -7.23 7.20
N ALA A 39 -10.41 -7.35 5.89
CA ALA A 39 -10.67 -8.60 5.17
C ALA A 39 -9.78 -9.72 5.71
N PRO A 40 -10.34 -10.90 6.05
CA PRO A 40 -9.54 -12.05 6.37
C PRO A 40 -8.84 -12.57 5.11
N ILE A 41 -7.61 -13.06 5.27
CA ILE A 41 -6.90 -13.76 4.19
C ILE A 41 -7.25 -15.24 4.28
N THR A 42 -7.81 -15.80 3.21
CA THR A 42 -8.19 -17.21 3.12
C THR A 42 -7.31 -17.92 2.11
N LEU A 43 -6.76 -19.07 2.50
CA LEU A 43 -5.93 -19.93 1.66
C LEU A 43 -6.62 -21.29 1.52
N THR A 44 -6.87 -21.72 0.28
CA THR A 44 -7.43 -23.05 0.01
C THR A 44 -6.39 -23.93 -0.67
N PHE A 45 -6.19 -25.12 -0.13
CA PHE A 45 -5.27 -26.13 -0.63
C PHE A 45 -6.04 -27.33 -1.21
N SER A 46 -5.39 -28.08 -2.10
CA SER A 46 -5.95 -29.31 -2.68
C SER A 46 -6.19 -30.43 -1.66
N GLN A 47 -5.55 -30.34 -0.49
CA GLN A 47 -5.67 -31.28 0.62
C GLN A 47 -5.24 -30.61 1.93
N PRO A 48 -5.51 -31.23 3.09
CA PRO A 48 -5.13 -30.67 4.38
C PRO A 48 -3.63 -30.38 4.54
N VAL A 49 -3.33 -29.23 5.14
CA VAL A 49 -1.99 -28.85 5.60
C VAL A 49 -1.90 -28.93 7.12
N SER A 50 -0.73 -29.27 7.66
CA SER A 50 -0.57 -29.47 9.10
C SER A 50 -0.69 -28.15 9.85
N ALA A 51 -1.35 -28.16 11.02
CA ALA A 51 -1.48 -26.96 11.85
C ALA A 51 -0.11 -26.40 12.28
N ALA A 52 0.86 -27.27 12.58
CA ALA A 52 2.20 -26.86 12.98
C ALA A 52 2.94 -26.11 11.85
N SER A 53 2.86 -26.60 10.62
CA SER A 53 3.52 -25.96 9.49
C SER A 53 2.78 -24.72 8.99
N ALA A 54 1.45 -24.68 9.12
CA ALA A 54 0.64 -23.51 8.77
C ALA A 54 1.00 -22.26 9.59
N ALA A 55 1.57 -22.43 10.78
CA ALA A 55 2.11 -21.34 11.59
C ALA A 55 3.34 -20.66 10.98
N GLY A 56 3.94 -21.22 9.91
CA GLY A 56 5.03 -20.61 9.15
C GLY A 56 4.58 -19.55 8.14
N ILE A 57 3.28 -19.41 7.87
CA ILE A 57 2.75 -18.40 6.93
C ILE A 57 2.94 -17.01 7.54
N ARG A 58 3.36 -16.04 6.72
CA ARG A 58 3.67 -14.67 7.15
C ARG A 58 2.88 -13.66 6.34
N VAL A 59 2.49 -12.58 6.99
CA VAL A 59 1.83 -11.42 6.38
C VAL A 59 2.66 -10.21 6.77
N PHE A 60 2.97 -9.35 5.81
CA PHE A 60 3.76 -8.14 6.02
C PHE A 60 3.01 -6.92 5.51
N SER A 61 3.09 -5.85 6.28
CA SER A 61 2.69 -4.50 5.88
C SER A 61 3.95 -3.64 5.85
N ASN A 62 4.04 -2.71 4.90
CA ASN A 62 5.24 -1.89 4.74
C ASN A 62 5.07 -0.47 5.32
N GLN A 63 3.87 -0.11 5.78
CA GLN A 63 3.58 1.24 6.25
C GLN A 63 3.10 1.22 7.70
N ARG A 64 2.05 0.49 8.05
CA ARG A 64 1.48 0.59 9.39
C ARG A 64 2.28 -0.12 10.48
N ARG A 65 3.02 -1.21 10.16
CA ARG A 65 4.07 -1.93 10.94
C ARG A 65 4.59 -3.07 10.05
N GLY A 66 5.68 -3.73 10.40
CA GLY A 66 6.22 -4.84 9.61
C GLY A 66 5.42 -6.16 9.67
N TYR A 67 5.98 -7.19 10.30
CA TYR A 67 5.31 -8.48 10.42
C TYR A 67 3.93 -8.33 11.09
N ARG A 68 2.91 -8.87 10.45
CA ARG A 68 1.54 -8.90 10.95
C ARG A 68 1.28 -10.23 11.62
N ALA A 69 1.42 -10.26 12.94
CA ALA A 69 0.97 -11.38 13.74
C ALA A 69 -0.53 -11.64 13.44
N ALA A 70 -0.81 -12.78 12.82
CA ALA A 70 -2.15 -13.20 12.43
C ALA A 70 -2.48 -14.54 13.06
N ALA A 71 -3.69 -14.67 13.60
CA ALA A 71 -4.18 -15.96 14.07
C ALA A 71 -4.51 -16.84 12.86
N VAL A 72 -3.70 -17.87 12.62
CA VAL A 72 -3.99 -18.87 11.59
C VAL A 72 -4.98 -19.88 12.14
N THR A 73 -6.18 -19.91 11.57
CA THR A 73 -7.24 -20.87 11.90
C THR A 73 -7.44 -21.87 10.76
N GLY A 74 -8.04 -23.03 11.06
CA GLY A 74 -8.25 -24.09 10.06
C GLY A 74 -7.04 -25.01 9.83
N GLY A 75 -5.99 -24.91 10.67
CA GLY A 75 -4.84 -25.83 10.63
C GLY A 75 -5.27 -27.29 10.75
N GLY A 76 -4.71 -28.18 9.94
CA GLY A 76 -5.16 -29.57 9.81
C GLY A 76 -6.32 -29.75 8.82
N THR A 77 -6.74 -28.69 8.15
CA THR A 77 -7.74 -28.72 7.07
C THR A 77 -7.16 -28.18 5.77
N ALA A 78 -7.95 -28.26 4.69
CA ALA A 78 -7.58 -27.72 3.39
C ALA A 78 -7.83 -26.20 3.27
N ALA A 79 -8.51 -25.58 4.23
CA ALA A 79 -8.84 -24.16 4.21
C ALA A 79 -8.26 -23.48 5.45
N LEU A 80 -7.36 -22.54 5.25
CA LEU A 80 -6.81 -21.70 6.31
C LEU A 80 -7.42 -20.32 6.23
N THR A 81 -7.65 -19.70 7.38
CA THR A 81 -8.05 -18.30 7.48
C THR A 81 -7.10 -17.59 8.44
N LEU A 82 -6.46 -16.54 7.94
CA LEU A 82 -5.64 -15.60 8.69
C LEU A 82 -6.48 -14.34 8.91
N THR A 83 -6.77 -14.04 10.18
CA THR A 83 -7.44 -12.79 10.55
C THR A 83 -6.39 -11.85 11.12
N PRO A 84 -6.17 -10.68 10.50
CA PRO A 84 -5.21 -9.72 11.02
C PRO A 84 -5.72 -9.19 12.37
N ALA A 85 -4.81 -9.02 13.33
CA ALA A 85 -5.17 -8.57 14.68
C ALA A 85 -5.67 -7.11 14.70
N GLN A 86 -5.21 -6.31 13.74
CA GLN A 86 -5.65 -4.94 13.47
C GLN A 86 -5.97 -4.79 11.98
N PRO A 87 -6.89 -3.89 11.60
CA PRO A 87 -7.09 -3.57 10.20
C PRO A 87 -5.80 -3.06 9.54
N PHE A 88 -5.61 -3.40 8.27
CA PHE A 88 -4.57 -2.82 7.42
C PHE A 88 -4.79 -1.31 7.22
N GLY A 89 -3.74 -0.57 6.86
CA GLY A 89 -3.78 0.84 6.47
C GLY A 89 -4.52 1.06 5.15
N ALA A 90 -5.07 2.25 4.94
CA ALA A 90 -5.66 2.61 3.65
C ALA A 90 -4.56 2.63 2.57
N GLY A 91 -4.85 2.09 1.38
CA GLY A 91 -3.93 2.12 0.23
C GLY A 91 -2.65 1.29 0.34
N GLU A 92 -2.39 0.65 1.48
CA GLU A 92 -1.13 -0.07 1.67
C GLU A 92 -1.07 -1.36 0.85
N VAL A 93 0.14 -1.72 0.42
CA VAL A 93 0.41 -3.02 -0.22
C VAL A 93 0.78 -4.03 0.87
N VAL A 94 0.02 -5.11 0.94
CA VAL A 94 0.24 -6.21 1.88
C VAL A 94 0.87 -7.38 1.14
N SER A 95 1.92 -7.97 1.72
CA SER A 95 2.57 -9.18 1.21
C SER A 95 2.20 -10.40 2.07
N LEU A 96 1.93 -11.53 1.41
CA LEU A 96 1.65 -12.82 2.05
C LEU A 96 2.68 -13.86 1.56
N THR A 97 3.47 -14.40 2.47
CA THR A 97 4.37 -15.53 2.21
C THR A 97 3.73 -16.83 2.66
N VAL A 98 3.64 -17.79 1.73
CA VAL A 98 3.41 -19.21 2.01
C VAL A 98 4.73 -19.96 1.78
N PRO A 99 5.51 -20.28 2.82
CA PRO A 99 6.83 -20.87 2.64
C PRO A 99 6.75 -22.36 2.29
N ALA A 100 7.82 -22.89 1.67
CA ALA A 100 7.96 -24.32 1.37
C ALA A 100 7.95 -25.21 2.63
N THR A 101 8.11 -24.63 3.82
CA THR A 101 8.00 -25.35 5.10
C THR A 101 6.55 -25.75 5.42
N VAL A 102 5.54 -25.17 4.76
CA VAL A 102 4.15 -25.59 4.86
C VAL A 102 3.99 -26.97 4.22
N GLN A 103 3.44 -27.94 4.96
CA GLN A 103 3.37 -29.33 4.53
C GLN A 103 2.03 -30.01 4.84
N GLY A 104 1.70 -31.05 4.07
CA GLY A 104 0.60 -31.98 4.32
C GLY A 104 1.04 -33.42 4.11
N ALA A 105 0.09 -34.35 4.04
CA ALA A 105 0.39 -35.79 4.02
C ALA A 105 1.24 -36.25 2.82
N GLY A 106 1.20 -35.52 1.70
CA GLY A 106 1.97 -35.84 0.48
C GLY A 106 3.24 -35.02 0.25
N GLY A 107 3.66 -34.19 1.21
CA GLY A 107 4.88 -33.37 1.11
C GLY A 107 4.65 -31.89 1.37
N THR A 108 5.60 -31.07 0.93
CA THR A 108 5.61 -29.62 1.08
C THR A 108 4.84 -28.92 -0.04
N VAL A 109 4.27 -27.76 0.26
CA VAL A 109 3.69 -26.88 -0.76
C VAL A 109 4.81 -26.19 -1.55
N ALA A 110 4.50 -25.74 -2.76
CA ALA A 110 5.38 -24.79 -3.45
C ALA A 110 5.39 -23.47 -2.69
N ALA A 111 6.57 -22.92 -2.41
CA ALA A 111 6.70 -21.61 -1.79
C ALA A 111 6.13 -20.54 -2.72
N ARG A 112 5.46 -19.54 -2.16
CA ARG A 112 4.87 -18.42 -2.91
C ARG A 112 4.80 -17.17 -2.06
N VAL A 113 4.95 -16.04 -2.72
CA VAL A 113 4.68 -14.70 -2.21
C VAL A 113 3.61 -14.07 -3.11
N GLN A 114 2.60 -13.48 -2.51
CA GLN A 114 1.59 -12.73 -3.26
C GLN A 114 1.29 -11.41 -2.57
N GLN A 115 0.93 -10.40 -3.36
CA GLN A 115 0.61 -9.08 -2.88
C GLN A 115 -0.84 -8.72 -3.20
N PHE A 116 -1.41 -7.79 -2.44
CA PHE A 116 -2.66 -7.12 -2.73
C PHE A 116 -2.66 -5.71 -2.14
N THR A 117 -3.50 -4.83 -2.67
CA THR A 117 -3.61 -3.43 -2.25
C THR A 117 -4.89 -3.22 -1.46
N VAL A 118 -4.76 -2.60 -0.29
CA VAL A 118 -5.88 -2.30 0.61
C VAL A 118 -6.65 -1.07 0.11
N ALA A 119 -7.97 -1.09 0.24
CA ALA A 119 -8.85 -0.02 -0.20
C ALA A 119 -8.54 1.32 0.50
N ALA A 120 -8.53 2.39 -0.28
CA ALA A 120 -8.65 3.77 0.17
C ALA A 120 -10.09 4.24 -0.15
N PRO A 121 -11.02 4.20 0.82
CA PRO A 121 -12.44 4.39 0.53
C PRO A 121 -12.85 5.86 0.31
N ALA A 122 -11.91 6.79 0.36
CA ALA A 122 -12.14 8.22 0.27
C ALA A 122 -11.00 8.90 -0.50
N GLY A 123 -11.29 10.07 -1.07
CA GLY A 123 -10.32 10.93 -1.74
C GLY A 123 -10.98 11.70 -2.89
N SER A 124 -10.38 12.79 -3.35
CA SER A 124 -10.87 13.54 -4.53
C SER A 124 -9.82 13.68 -5.63
N GLY A 125 -8.59 13.22 -5.39
CA GLY A 125 -7.44 13.52 -6.24
C GLY A 125 -7.04 14.99 -6.24
N LEU A 126 -7.57 15.80 -5.33
CA LEU A 126 -7.23 17.20 -5.13
C LEU A 126 -6.49 17.36 -3.80
N PHE A 127 -5.34 18.03 -3.84
CA PHE A 127 -4.44 18.07 -2.70
C PHE A 127 -4.29 19.48 -2.13
N GLN A 128 -4.30 19.58 -0.81
CA GLN A 128 -3.98 20.78 -0.05
C GLN A 128 -2.58 20.66 0.56
N SER A 129 -1.69 21.60 0.25
CA SER A 129 -0.37 21.63 0.87
C SER A 129 -0.40 22.17 2.29
N LEU A 130 0.28 21.47 3.20
CA LEU A 130 0.66 21.97 4.52
C LEU A 130 1.94 22.80 4.43
N PRO A 131 2.24 23.64 5.46
CA PRO A 131 3.52 24.34 5.54
C PRO A 131 4.70 23.36 5.42
N PRO A 132 5.71 23.66 4.58
CA PRO A 132 6.83 22.75 4.38
C PRO A 132 7.70 22.63 5.64
N VAL A 133 8.22 21.43 5.88
CA VAL A 133 9.07 21.10 7.02
C VAL A 133 10.53 21.15 6.61
N ALA A 134 11.35 21.91 7.32
CA ALA A 134 12.78 22.03 7.03
C ALA A 134 13.53 20.76 7.41
N THR A 135 14.33 20.22 6.49
CA THR A 135 15.18 19.03 6.72
C THR A 135 16.64 19.39 6.96
N GLY A 136 17.02 20.66 6.77
CA GLY A 136 18.37 21.18 7.01
C GLY A 136 19.42 20.78 5.95
N SER A 137 19.12 19.79 5.10
CA SER A 137 19.95 19.40 3.97
C SER A 137 19.10 18.77 2.85
N ARG A 138 19.73 18.62 1.68
CA ARG A 138 19.13 18.03 0.48
C ARG A 138 18.45 16.70 0.78
N VAL A 139 17.16 16.61 0.43
CA VAL A 139 16.38 15.37 0.46
C VAL A 139 16.73 14.53 -0.77
N VAL A 140 17.00 13.26 -0.56
CA VAL A 140 17.36 12.28 -1.60
C VAL A 140 16.34 11.14 -1.67
N ASP A 141 15.70 10.80 -0.56
CA ASP A 141 14.71 9.73 -0.50
C ASP A 141 13.76 9.92 0.69
N ILE A 142 12.58 9.30 0.65
CA ILE A 142 11.59 9.32 1.74
C ILE A 142 10.95 7.93 1.83
N ALA A 143 10.97 7.32 3.02
CA ALA A 143 10.17 6.15 3.36
C ALA A 143 9.07 6.57 4.35
N LEU A 144 7.86 6.07 4.15
CA LEU A 144 6.74 6.24 5.07
C LEU A 144 6.52 4.96 5.86
N GLY A 145 6.30 5.09 7.17
CA GLY A 145 5.91 4.00 8.04
C GLY A 145 5.69 4.47 9.47
N ASP A 146 4.84 3.76 10.22
CA ASP A 146 4.62 3.93 11.67
C ASP A 146 5.86 3.40 12.40
N VAL A 147 6.82 4.29 12.71
CA VAL A 147 8.12 3.88 13.28
C VAL A 147 8.10 3.91 14.80
N ASP A 148 7.13 4.55 15.44
CA ASP A 148 6.99 4.57 16.90
C ASP A 148 5.73 3.84 17.42
N ASN A 149 5.06 3.08 16.53
CA ASN A 149 3.90 2.24 16.80
C ASN A 149 2.70 2.98 17.40
N ASP A 150 2.58 4.29 17.16
CA ASP A 150 1.46 5.09 17.65
C ASP A 150 0.21 5.01 16.77
N GLY A 151 0.36 4.44 15.55
CA GLY A 151 -0.70 4.18 14.59
C GLY A 151 -0.69 5.11 13.38
N ASP A 152 0.01 6.24 13.48
CA ASP A 152 0.16 7.25 12.44
C ASP A 152 1.35 6.91 11.52
N LEU A 153 1.29 7.29 10.24
CA LEU A 153 2.45 7.12 9.35
C LEU A 153 3.46 8.24 9.58
N ASP A 154 4.68 7.87 9.95
CA ASP A 154 5.82 8.79 10.04
C ASP A 154 6.61 8.83 8.73
N ALA A 155 7.56 9.77 8.66
CA ALA A 155 8.48 9.87 7.54
C ALA A 155 9.94 9.69 7.99
N VAL A 156 10.64 8.76 7.35
CA VAL A 156 12.11 8.69 7.40
C VAL A 156 12.67 9.33 6.14
N VAL A 157 13.43 10.40 6.30
CA VAL A 157 13.99 11.19 5.20
C VAL A 157 15.47 10.85 5.00
N GLY A 158 15.78 10.33 3.83
CA GLY A 158 17.14 10.18 3.32
C GLY A 158 17.73 11.53 2.95
N ARG A 159 18.72 11.97 3.71
CA ARG A 159 19.57 13.14 3.49
C ARG A 159 20.94 12.82 4.08
N GLY A 160 21.91 13.74 4.02
CA GLY A 160 23.29 13.51 4.50
C GLY A 160 23.43 12.64 5.78
N SER A 161 22.53 12.83 6.75
CA SER A 161 22.18 11.79 7.74
C SER A 161 20.67 11.54 7.76
N ALA A 162 20.22 10.31 8.02
CA ALA A 162 18.78 10.01 8.13
C ALA A 162 18.09 10.96 9.13
N LEU A 163 16.85 11.35 8.84
CA LEU A 163 16.01 12.15 9.72
C LEU A 163 14.66 11.48 9.87
N VAL A 164 14.32 11.14 11.11
CA VAL A 164 12.98 10.70 11.49
C VAL A 164 12.12 11.94 11.73
N LEU A 165 10.96 11.97 11.09
CA LEU A 165 9.94 12.98 11.25
C LEU A 165 8.66 12.28 11.73
N LEU A 166 8.37 12.41 13.01
CA LEU A 166 7.17 11.85 13.63
C LEU A 166 5.95 12.66 13.22
N ASN A 167 4.89 11.97 12.85
CA ASN A 167 3.59 12.53 12.56
C ASN A 167 2.75 12.61 13.83
N ASN A 168 1.61 13.29 13.76
CA ASN A 168 0.68 13.44 14.89
C ASN A 168 -0.77 13.08 14.50
N GLY A 169 -0.90 12.27 13.45
CA GLY A 169 -2.17 11.84 12.89
C GLY A 169 -2.93 12.96 12.19
N ARG A 170 -2.23 14.02 11.76
CA ARG A 170 -2.81 15.14 11.00
C ARG A 170 -1.93 15.61 9.85
N GLY A 171 -0.96 14.78 9.44
CA GLY A 171 0.10 15.11 8.50
C GLY A 171 1.08 16.19 8.99
N VAL A 172 1.07 16.57 10.27
CA VAL A 172 1.98 17.58 10.82
C VAL A 172 3.21 16.90 11.39
N LEU A 173 4.29 16.96 10.62
CA LEU A 173 5.55 16.30 10.93
C LEU A 173 6.44 17.13 11.87
N ALA A 174 7.07 16.46 12.83
CA ALA A 174 8.04 17.04 13.76
C ALA A 174 9.28 16.15 13.89
N PRO A 175 10.49 16.70 14.13
CA PRO A 175 11.69 15.89 14.32
C PRO A 175 11.55 14.89 15.48
N GLY A 176 11.77 13.61 15.17
CA GLY A 176 11.86 12.52 16.13
C GLY A 176 13.29 12.29 16.65
N PRO A 177 13.56 11.13 17.28
CA PRO A 177 14.90 10.71 17.65
C PRO A 177 15.85 10.72 16.44
N ASP A 178 17.04 11.30 16.59
CA ASP A 178 18.04 11.33 15.51
C ASP A 178 18.79 9.99 15.47
N PRO A 179 18.67 9.19 14.39
CA PRO A 179 19.38 7.92 14.27
C PRO A 179 20.90 8.14 14.06
N ASN A 180 21.32 9.34 13.66
CA ASN A 180 22.71 9.71 13.37
C ASN A 180 23.43 8.73 12.42
N LEU A 181 22.68 8.22 11.44
CA LEU A 181 23.17 7.33 10.38
C LEU A 181 23.40 8.13 9.11
N GLY A 182 24.47 7.86 8.38
CA GLY A 182 24.59 8.37 7.02
C GLY A 182 23.40 7.87 6.17
N ALA A 183 22.81 8.73 5.35
CA ALA A 183 21.76 8.30 4.44
C ALA A 183 21.80 9.03 3.09
N ALA A 184 21.36 8.33 2.07
CA ALA A 184 21.02 8.85 0.76
C ALA A 184 19.69 8.20 0.38
N HIS A 185 19.67 6.86 0.38
CA HIS A 185 18.44 6.09 0.27
C HIS A 185 18.07 5.47 1.62
N VAL A 186 16.77 5.28 1.82
CA VAL A 186 16.21 4.69 3.04
C VAL A 186 15.14 3.67 2.68
N ALA A 187 15.02 2.61 3.47
CA ALA A 187 13.91 1.67 3.42
C ALA A 187 13.54 1.25 4.85
N LEU A 188 12.25 0.97 5.02
CA LEU A 188 11.69 0.42 6.26
C LEU A 188 11.24 -1.02 6.02
N ALA A 189 11.61 -1.92 6.93
CA ALA A 189 11.19 -3.32 6.94
C ALA A 189 11.38 -3.90 8.32
N ASP A 190 10.54 -4.84 8.72
CA ASP A 190 10.79 -5.67 9.91
C ASP A 190 11.67 -6.86 9.50
N LEU A 191 12.96 -6.78 9.83
CA LEU A 191 13.97 -7.74 9.40
C LEU A 191 14.14 -8.89 10.40
N ASP A 192 13.82 -8.70 11.68
CA ASP A 192 13.96 -9.73 12.70
C ASP A 192 12.62 -10.31 13.18
N ASN A 193 11.53 -9.92 12.54
CA ASN A 193 10.14 -10.34 12.78
C ASN A 193 9.63 -10.00 14.19
N ASP A 194 10.09 -8.89 14.77
CA ASP A 194 9.64 -8.39 16.07
C ASP A 194 8.40 -7.48 16.01
N GLN A 195 7.93 -7.19 14.79
CA GLN A 195 6.80 -6.32 14.40
C GLN A 195 7.13 -4.83 14.29
N ASP A 196 8.36 -4.42 14.61
CA ASP A 196 8.79 -3.03 14.51
C ASP A 196 9.47 -2.79 13.15
N LEU A 197 9.21 -1.63 12.54
CA LEU A 197 9.86 -1.31 11.26
C LEU A 197 11.31 -0.89 11.51
N ASP A 198 12.26 -1.71 11.06
CA ASP A 198 13.69 -1.43 11.08
C ASP A 198 14.10 -0.51 9.95
N LEU A 199 15.26 0.14 10.12
CA LEU A 199 15.80 1.09 9.16
C LEU A 199 17.01 0.53 8.41
N ILE A 200 16.92 0.56 7.09
CA ILE A 200 18.02 0.31 6.18
C ILE A 200 18.38 1.63 5.50
N THR A 201 19.63 2.09 5.61
CA THR A 201 20.12 3.29 4.90
C THR A 201 21.28 2.97 3.98
N SER A 202 21.51 3.82 2.98
CA SER A 202 22.72 3.78 2.16
C SER A 202 23.52 5.08 2.20
N ALA A 203 24.79 5.03 2.61
CA ALA A 203 25.71 6.17 2.61
C ALA A 203 27.19 5.73 2.57
N GLY A 204 27.69 5.42 1.37
CA GLY A 204 29.03 4.84 1.20
C GLY A 204 29.15 3.36 1.64
N GLY A 205 28.13 2.85 2.30
CA GLY A 205 27.83 1.45 2.62
C GLY A 205 26.32 1.31 2.89
N LEU A 206 25.87 0.10 3.20
CA LEU A 206 24.54 -0.16 3.74
C LEU A 206 24.62 -0.21 5.26
N HIS A 207 23.65 0.39 5.94
CA HIS A 207 23.53 0.38 7.39
C HIS A 207 22.17 -0.18 7.77
N VAL A 208 22.15 -1.22 8.61
CA VAL A 208 20.91 -1.78 9.17
C VAL A 208 20.86 -1.42 10.65
N ARG A 209 19.74 -0.86 11.11
CA ARG A 209 19.48 -0.57 12.52
C ARG A 209 18.09 -1.06 12.89
N PHE A 210 18.03 -1.80 13.99
CA PHE A 210 16.79 -2.33 14.51
C PHE A 210 16.04 -1.25 15.29
N ASN A 211 14.73 -1.24 15.17
CA ASN A 211 13.87 -0.32 15.89
C ASN A 211 13.46 -0.94 17.24
N ASP A 212 13.25 -0.12 18.27
CA ASP A 212 12.74 -0.59 19.58
C ASP A 212 11.23 -0.40 19.75
N GLY A 213 10.57 -0.05 18.64
CA GLY A 213 9.15 0.22 18.56
C GLY A 213 8.73 1.59 19.06
N ALA A 214 9.67 2.48 19.43
CA ALA A 214 9.43 3.87 19.81
C ALA A 214 10.15 4.87 18.87
N GLY A 215 10.50 4.43 17.66
CA GLY A 215 11.23 5.22 16.68
C GLY A 215 12.71 5.41 17.01
N VAL A 216 13.26 4.64 17.96
CA VAL A 216 14.68 4.69 18.32
C VAL A 216 15.43 3.56 17.64
N PHE A 217 16.19 3.93 16.62
CA PHE A 217 16.99 2.99 15.83
C PHE A 217 18.35 2.72 16.49
N GLY A 218 18.59 1.47 16.88
CA GLY A 218 19.79 1.02 17.58
C GLY A 218 20.26 -0.36 17.13
N GLY A 219 21.33 -0.85 17.75
CA GLY A 219 21.89 -2.15 17.41
C GLY A 219 22.31 -2.27 15.94
N GLY A 220 22.08 -3.43 15.33
CA GLY A 220 22.31 -3.66 13.90
C GLY A 220 23.78 -3.80 13.49
N TYR A 221 24.06 -3.54 12.22
CA TYR A 221 25.36 -3.77 11.60
C TYR A 221 25.53 -2.96 10.30
N ASP A 222 26.77 -2.91 9.80
CA ASP A 222 27.12 -2.17 8.59
C ASP A 222 27.71 -3.13 7.55
N LEU A 223 27.37 -2.90 6.29
CA LEU A 223 27.89 -3.62 5.14
C LEU A 223 28.60 -2.63 4.22
N ALA A 224 29.81 -2.95 3.76
CA ALA A 224 30.62 -2.06 2.91
C ALA A 224 30.07 -1.86 1.47
N GLN A 225 28.87 -2.33 1.20
CA GLN A 225 28.26 -2.35 -0.14
C GLN A 225 27.62 -0.99 -0.42
N ALA A 226 28.10 -0.29 -1.45
CA ALA A 226 27.43 0.90 -1.93
C ALA A 226 26.12 0.52 -2.63
N ALA A 227 25.04 1.22 -2.29
CA ALA A 227 23.71 0.91 -2.77
C ALA A 227 22.90 2.19 -3.04
N SER A 228 22.03 2.12 -4.04
CA SER A 228 20.94 3.06 -4.28
C SER A 228 19.65 2.29 -4.50
N SER A 229 18.50 2.95 -4.40
CA SER A 229 17.17 2.33 -4.54
C SER A 229 17.03 1.03 -3.73
N LEU A 230 16.73 1.17 -2.45
CA LEU A 230 16.47 0.04 -1.56
C LEU A 230 15.02 -0.42 -1.72
N LYS A 231 14.76 -1.72 -1.86
CA LYS A 231 13.44 -2.35 -1.84
C LYS A 231 13.48 -3.62 -1.02
N VAL A 232 12.38 -3.92 -0.34
CA VAL A 232 12.27 -5.03 0.61
C VAL A 232 11.12 -5.94 0.20
N GLY A 233 11.31 -7.24 0.37
CA GLY A 233 10.35 -8.26 0.02
C GLY A 233 10.94 -9.64 0.29
N ASP A 234 10.09 -10.63 0.53
CA ASP A 234 10.51 -12.01 0.71
C ASP A 234 10.78 -12.63 -0.68
N LEU A 235 12.03 -12.73 -1.10
CA LEU A 235 12.44 -13.09 -2.47
C LEU A 235 12.72 -14.57 -2.62
N ASN A 236 12.92 -15.30 -1.53
CA ASN A 236 13.09 -16.76 -1.53
C ASN A 236 11.89 -17.50 -0.88
N ALA A 237 10.84 -16.75 -0.50
CA ALA A 237 9.63 -17.23 0.14
C ALA A 237 9.91 -18.07 1.40
N ASP A 238 10.87 -17.66 2.22
CA ASP A 238 11.26 -18.35 3.46
C ASP A 238 10.57 -17.80 4.72
N GLY A 239 9.87 -16.67 4.59
CA GLY A 239 9.15 -15.99 5.66
C GLY A 239 9.93 -14.87 6.33
N TYR A 240 11.05 -14.43 5.75
CA TYR A 240 11.82 -13.28 6.19
C TYR A 240 11.97 -12.27 5.05
N LEU A 241 11.88 -10.98 5.35
CA LEU A 241 12.04 -9.95 4.33
C LEU A 241 13.52 -9.85 3.93
N ASP A 242 13.76 -9.90 2.62
CA ASP A 242 15.06 -9.73 1.98
C ASP A 242 15.24 -8.30 1.46
N LEU A 243 16.47 -7.95 1.10
CA LEU A 243 16.81 -6.65 0.52
C LEU A 243 17.23 -6.79 -0.95
N ALA A 244 16.51 -6.11 -1.84
CA ALA A 244 16.95 -5.84 -3.21
C ALA A 244 17.44 -4.39 -3.34
N TYR A 245 18.56 -4.18 -4.01
CA TYR A 245 19.09 -2.83 -4.22
C TYR A 245 19.90 -2.69 -5.51
N VAL A 246 20.08 -1.45 -5.97
CA VAL A 246 20.96 -1.12 -7.10
C VAL A 246 22.39 -0.96 -6.58
N GLY A 247 23.31 -1.77 -7.09
CA GLY A 247 24.74 -1.63 -6.86
C GLY A 247 25.48 -1.03 -8.06
N PHE A 248 26.80 -0.91 -7.96
CA PHE A 248 27.65 -0.28 -8.99
C PHE A 248 27.57 -0.91 -10.40
N SER A 249 27.19 -2.19 -10.50
CA SER A 249 27.23 -2.95 -11.77
C SER A 249 25.94 -3.72 -12.08
N GLY A 250 24.81 -3.30 -11.50
CA GLY A 250 23.52 -3.97 -11.63
C GLY A 250 22.78 -4.09 -10.31
N GLY A 251 21.65 -4.80 -10.35
CA GLY A 251 20.90 -5.17 -9.16
C GLY A 251 21.66 -6.14 -8.25
N ARG A 252 21.26 -6.17 -7.00
CA ARG A 252 21.76 -7.05 -5.95
C ARG A 252 20.59 -7.52 -5.10
N VAL A 253 20.68 -8.75 -4.60
CA VAL A 253 19.74 -9.29 -3.62
C VAL A 253 20.53 -9.86 -2.45
N SER A 254 20.29 -9.35 -1.25
CA SER A 254 20.81 -9.88 0.00
C SER A 254 19.68 -10.58 0.75
N TYR A 255 19.81 -11.90 0.90
CA TYR A 255 18.84 -12.69 1.65
C TYR A 255 19.01 -12.51 3.15
N ASN A 256 17.91 -12.50 3.89
CA ASN A 256 17.90 -12.50 5.34
C ASN A 256 18.03 -13.93 5.86
N ASP A 257 18.90 -14.18 6.84
CA ASP A 257 19.12 -15.52 7.41
C ASP A 257 18.07 -15.95 8.45
N GLY A 258 17.08 -15.09 8.68
CA GLY A 258 16.01 -15.27 9.66
C GLY A 258 16.30 -14.71 11.04
N THR A 259 17.44 -14.02 11.21
CA THR A 259 17.81 -13.30 12.43
C THR A 259 17.94 -11.79 12.23
N GLY A 260 17.52 -11.29 11.06
CA GLY A 260 17.73 -9.91 10.63
C GLY A 260 19.12 -9.65 10.04
N GLN A 261 19.94 -10.69 9.84
CA GLN A 261 21.25 -10.58 9.21
C GLN A 261 21.15 -10.79 7.69
N LEU A 262 21.52 -9.76 6.94
CA LEU A 262 21.57 -9.77 5.48
C LEU A 262 22.87 -10.44 5.01
N LEU A 263 22.70 -11.51 4.25
CA LEU A 263 23.78 -12.32 3.70
C LEU A 263 24.49 -11.60 2.55
N THR A 264 25.61 -12.20 2.13
CA THR A 264 26.37 -11.72 0.97
C THR A 264 25.46 -11.69 -0.27
N PRO A 265 25.40 -10.56 -0.99
CA PRO A 265 24.43 -10.39 -2.04
C PRO A 265 24.71 -11.30 -3.24
N THR A 266 23.65 -11.83 -3.84
CA THR A 266 23.67 -12.37 -5.19
C THR A 266 23.63 -11.23 -6.21
N ILE A 267 24.19 -11.47 -7.40
CA ILE A 267 24.27 -10.48 -8.46
C ILE A 267 23.11 -10.68 -9.43
N VAL A 268 22.29 -9.64 -9.59
CA VAL A 268 21.36 -9.50 -10.71
C VAL A 268 22.08 -8.63 -11.75
N ALA A 269 22.79 -9.29 -12.66
CA ALA A 269 23.72 -8.63 -13.57
C ALA A 269 22.99 -7.59 -14.44
N ALA A 270 23.52 -6.37 -14.55
CA ALA A 270 22.94 -5.37 -15.43
C ALA A 270 22.87 -5.90 -16.89
N PRO A 271 21.77 -5.64 -17.61
CA PRO A 271 21.51 -6.20 -18.93
C PRO A 271 22.46 -5.66 -20.00
N HIS A 272 22.97 -4.43 -19.82
CA HIS A 272 23.78 -3.74 -20.83
C HIS A 272 25.15 -3.40 -20.23
N GLY A 273 26.24 -3.59 -20.98
CA GLY A 273 27.61 -3.58 -20.44
C GLY A 273 27.98 -2.40 -19.52
N ALA A 274 28.39 -1.26 -20.09
CA ALA A 274 28.70 -0.04 -19.32
C ALA A 274 27.42 0.75 -19.04
N SER A 275 26.50 0.16 -18.28
CA SER A 275 25.21 0.75 -17.97
C SER A 275 25.15 1.36 -16.56
N TYR A 276 24.10 2.13 -16.33
CA TYR A 276 23.87 2.92 -15.13
C TYR A 276 22.46 2.60 -14.62
N PRO A 277 22.28 1.53 -13.85
CA PRO A 277 20.99 1.25 -13.22
C PRO A 277 20.66 2.39 -12.24
N THR A 278 19.41 2.86 -12.27
CA THR A 278 18.96 4.02 -11.48
C THR A 278 17.93 3.67 -10.42
N ASP A 279 17.04 2.73 -10.71
CA ASP A 279 15.95 2.30 -9.82
C ASP A 279 15.70 0.80 -10.01
N LEU A 280 15.08 0.16 -9.02
CA LEU A 280 14.52 -1.18 -9.17
C LEU A 280 13.18 -1.29 -8.43
N ASN A 281 12.36 -2.23 -8.88
CA ASN A 281 11.10 -2.56 -8.23
C ASN A 281 10.88 -4.07 -8.13
N LEU A 282 10.13 -4.49 -7.12
CA LEU A 282 9.82 -5.88 -6.82
C LEU A 282 8.33 -6.12 -7.02
N ALA A 283 7.98 -7.08 -7.87
CA ALA A 283 6.60 -7.46 -8.10
C ALA A 283 6.54 -8.81 -8.83
N ASP A 284 5.41 -9.51 -8.76
CA ASP A 284 5.20 -10.75 -9.51
C ASP A 284 4.68 -10.42 -10.94
N LEU A 285 5.54 -10.60 -11.95
CA LEU A 285 5.34 -10.08 -13.32
C LEU A 285 4.88 -11.17 -14.30
N ASP A 286 4.95 -12.44 -13.91
CA ASP A 286 4.55 -13.59 -14.73
C ASP A 286 3.44 -14.45 -14.09
N ASN A 287 2.84 -13.97 -13.01
CA ASN A 287 1.78 -14.63 -12.29
C ASN A 287 2.15 -16.03 -11.75
N ASP A 288 3.42 -16.27 -11.41
CA ASP A 288 3.87 -17.55 -10.84
C ASP A 288 3.86 -17.58 -9.30
N GLY A 289 3.96 -16.43 -8.64
CA GLY A 289 3.85 -16.25 -7.20
C GLY A 289 5.19 -16.06 -6.54
N ASN A 290 6.14 -15.50 -7.27
CA ASN A 290 7.44 -15.10 -6.79
C ASN A 290 7.63 -13.62 -7.10
N LEU A 291 8.26 -12.90 -6.18
CA LEU A 291 8.62 -11.52 -6.47
C LEU A 291 9.77 -11.52 -7.49
N ASP A 292 9.52 -10.90 -8.63
CA ASP A 292 10.47 -10.67 -9.72
C ASP A 292 11.13 -9.30 -9.57
N ILE A 293 12.15 -9.04 -10.39
CA ILE A 293 12.85 -7.75 -10.43
C ILE A 293 12.65 -7.08 -11.78
N GLY A 294 12.17 -5.84 -11.75
CA GLY A 294 12.41 -4.88 -12.83
C GLY A 294 13.58 -3.98 -12.47
N LEU A 295 14.62 -4.00 -13.29
CA LEU A 295 15.79 -3.15 -13.14
C LEU A 295 15.74 -2.04 -14.17
N LEU A 296 15.58 -0.79 -13.72
CA LEU A 296 15.62 0.37 -14.61
C LEU A 296 17.08 0.70 -14.92
N ASP A 297 17.44 0.59 -16.19
CA ASP A 297 18.80 0.75 -16.64
C ASP A 297 18.89 1.63 -17.89
N MET A 298 19.97 2.39 -17.97
CA MET A 298 20.29 3.18 -19.15
C MET A 298 21.78 3.11 -19.47
N ASN A 299 22.08 3.19 -20.77
CA ASN A 299 23.41 3.46 -21.28
C ASN A 299 23.35 4.57 -22.34
N ASN A 300 24.50 4.88 -22.96
CA ASN A 300 24.60 5.94 -23.97
C ASN A 300 23.76 5.71 -25.25
N GLN A 301 23.15 4.54 -25.43
CA GLN A 301 22.43 4.13 -26.65
C GLN A 301 20.98 3.69 -26.39
N LEU A 302 20.66 3.17 -25.20
CA LEU A 302 19.38 2.56 -24.87
C LEU A 302 18.99 2.85 -23.41
N SER A 303 17.70 2.95 -23.16
CA SER A 303 17.09 2.93 -21.82
C SER A 303 16.00 1.87 -21.81
N ALA A 304 16.01 1.01 -20.79
CA ALA A 304 15.06 -0.09 -20.68
C ALA A 304 14.78 -0.43 -19.22
N VAL A 305 13.65 -1.11 -19.00
CA VAL A 305 13.44 -1.90 -17.80
C VAL A 305 13.78 -3.34 -18.14
N ALA A 306 14.86 -3.87 -17.58
CA ALA A 306 15.19 -5.28 -17.71
C ALA A 306 14.41 -6.10 -16.70
N ILE A 307 13.74 -7.13 -17.19
CA ILE A 307 12.84 -7.99 -16.41
C ILE A 307 13.56 -9.29 -16.07
N TYR A 308 13.64 -9.59 -14.77
CA TYR A 308 14.24 -10.79 -14.24
C TYR A 308 13.19 -11.58 -13.44
N LEU A 309 12.83 -12.75 -13.95
CA LEU A 309 11.89 -13.64 -13.27
C LEU A 309 12.61 -14.46 -12.22
N ASN A 310 11.96 -14.64 -11.08
CA ASN A 310 12.47 -15.38 -9.93
C ASN A 310 11.92 -16.80 -9.92
N ASP A 311 12.79 -17.80 -9.73
CA ASP A 311 12.38 -19.20 -9.67
C ASP A 311 11.98 -19.70 -8.26
N ALA A 312 11.75 -18.78 -7.32
CA ALA A 312 11.49 -19.03 -5.90
C ALA A 312 12.66 -19.62 -5.10
N ASN A 313 13.78 -19.97 -5.74
CA ASN A 313 14.96 -20.53 -5.10
C ASN A 313 16.10 -19.50 -5.01
N GLY A 314 15.75 -18.23 -5.21
CA GLY A 314 16.67 -17.12 -5.18
C GLY A 314 17.54 -16.96 -6.43
N PHE A 315 17.10 -17.53 -7.57
CA PHE A 315 17.72 -17.31 -8.87
C PHE A 315 16.85 -16.45 -9.77
N PHE A 316 17.48 -15.42 -10.34
CA PHE A 316 16.84 -14.45 -11.21
C PHE A 316 17.29 -14.63 -12.66
N SER A 317 16.34 -14.89 -13.56
CA SER A 317 16.58 -15.10 -14.98
C SER A 317 16.05 -13.93 -15.79
N ARG A 318 16.93 -13.27 -16.55
CA ARG A 318 16.51 -12.17 -17.43
C ARG A 318 15.70 -12.70 -18.61
N VAL A 319 14.48 -12.20 -18.79
CA VAL A 319 13.55 -12.67 -19.84
C VAL A 319 13.22 -11.63 -20.89
N ASN A 320 13.25 -10.33 -20.54
CA ASN A 320 12.78 -9.27 -21.42
C ASN A 320 13.49 -7.94 -21.11
N ASP A 321 13.58 -7.07 -22.12
CA ASP A 321 13.89 -5.65 -21.95
C ASP A 321 12.70 -4.85 -22.47
N VAL A 322 12.08 -4.07 -21.60
CA VAL A 322 10.99 -3.17 -21.96
C VAL A 322 11.58 -1.83 -22.38
N PRO A 323 11.49 -1.42 -23.66
CA PRO A 323 12.07 -0.16 -24.10
C PRO A 323 11.34 1.03 -23.48
N VAL A 324 12.11 1.93 -22.88
CA VAL A 324 11.62 3.19 -22.31
C VAL A 324 12.38 4.36 -22.89
N PRO A 325 11.83 5.58 -22.79
CA PRO A 325 12.52 6.75 -23.31
C PRO A 325 13.83 7.05 -22.58
N PRO A 326 14.72 7.83 -23.21
CA PRO A 326 15.99 8.22 -22.62
C PRO A 326 15.85 8.96 -21.29
N SER A 327 16.87 8.86 -20.44
CA SER A 327 16.94 9.52 -19.13
C SER A 327 15.78 9.17 -18.18
N PRO A 328 15.47 7.87 -18.00
CA PRO A 328 14.49 7.46 -17.01
C PRO A 328 15.07 7.64 -15.60
N VAL A 329 14.21 7.98 -14.64
CA VAL A 329 14.59 8.28 -13.26
C VAL A 329 13.95 7.29 -12.30
N THR A 330 12.66 6.99 -12.46
CA THR A 330 11.93 6.12 -11.53
C THR A 330 11.13 5.04 -12.24
N LEU A 331 10.98 3.91 -11.55
CA LEU A 331 10.23 2.74 -11.95
C LEU A 331 9.20 2.35 -10.88
N ARG A 332 7.93 2.22 -11.27
CA ARG A 332 6.86 1.63 -10.45
C ARG A 332 6.17 0.50 -11.22
N MET A 333 5.57 -0.41 -10.47
CA MET A 333 4.78 -1.52 -11.00
C MET A 333 3.42 -1.54 -10.33
N ALA A 334 2.36 -1.57 -11.12
CA ALA A 334 0.98 -1.47 -10.65
C ALA A 334 0.04 -1.95 -11.76
N ASP A 335 -1.08 -2.59 -11.40
CA ASP A 335 -2.16 -2.86 -12.36
C ASP A 335 -2.96 -1.57 -12.57
N VAL A 336 -2.76 -0.89 -13.70
CA VAL A 336 -3.45 0.37 -14.01
C VAL A 336 -4.59 0.19 -15.01
N ASN A 337 -4.87 -1.04 -15.45
CA ASN A 337 -5.94 -1.33 -16.40
C ASN A 337 -6.98 -2.33 -15.88
N GLY A 338 -6.82 -2.79 -14.62
CA GLY A 338 -7.71 -3.68 -13.90
C GLY A 338 -7.73 -5.11 -14.45
N ASP A 339 -6.70 -5.54 -15.19
CA ASP A 339 -6.66 -6.87 -15.80
C ASP A 339 -6.01 -7.95 -14.91
N GLY A 340 -5.50 -7.55 -13.73
CA GLY A 340 -4.84 -8.41 -12.75
C GLY A 340 -3.35 -8.63 -12.99
N ASN A 341 -2.80 -8.16 -14.12
CA ASN A 341 -1.37 -8.19 -14.41
C ASN A 341 -0.74 -6.85 -14.05
N LEU A 342 0.47 -6.89 -13.50
CA LEU A 342 1.18 -5.66 -13.16
C LEU A 342 1.78 -5.02 -14.41
N ASP A 343 1.56 -3.71 -14.54
CA ASP A 343 2.09 -2.86 -15.60
C ASP A 343 3.39 -2.20 -15.16
N VAL A 344 4.22 -1.80 -16.13
CA VAL A 344 5.45 -1.03 -15.91
C VAL A 344 5.19 0.44 -16.15
N LEU A 345 5.50 1.25 -15.13
CA LEU A 345 5.36 2.71 -15.13
C LEU A 345 6.74 3.34 -15.00
N VAL A 346 7.13 4.18 -15.97
CA VAL A 346 8.44 4.85 -15.97
C VAL A 346 8.30 6.34 -16.14
N ALA A 347 8.92 7.09 -15.23
CA ALA A 347 9.03 8.54 -15.29
C ALA A 347 10.51 8.97 -15.39
N GLY A 348 10.76 10.15 -15.92
CA GLY A 348 12.10 10.69 -16.09
C GLY A 348 12.10 12.07 -16.72
N TYR A 349 13.18 12.40 -17.43
CA TYR A 349 13.27 13.68 -18.13
C TYR A 349 12.34 13.69 -19.37
N ASP A 350 11.14 14.23 -19.21
CA ASP A 350 10.21 14.49 -20.31
C ASP A 350 9.48 15.84 -20.17
N PRO A 351 9.76 16.83 -21.05
CA PRO A 351 9.08 18.12 -21.02
C PRO A 351 7.60 18.05 -21.47
N GLN A 352 7.15 16.91 -22.01
CA GLN A 352 5.78 16.68 -22.47
C GLN A 352 4.87 16.06 -21.41
N THR A 353 5.33 16.04 -20.15
CA THR A 353 4.59 15.60 -18.95
C THR A 353 4.28 14.11 -18.84
N ARG A 354 4.94 13.27 -19.62
CA ARG A 354 4.58 11.85 -19.74
C ARG A 354 5.19 10.99 -18.63
N VAL A 355 4.34 10.16 -18.06
CA VAL A 355 4.71 8.87 -17.48
C VAL A 355 4.45 7.81 -18.53
N HIS A 356 5.48 7.02 -18.84
CA HIS A 356 5.39 5.97 -19.84
C HIS A 356 4.78 4.71 -19.24
N VAL A 357 3.71 4.22 -19.89
CA VAL A 357 2.96 3.04 -19.44
C VAL A 357 3.19 1.87 -20.39
N ARG A 358 3.47 0.71 -19.82
CA ARG A 358 3.71 -0.55 -20.53
C ARG A 358 2.85 -1.63 -19.88
N LEU A 359 1.81 -2.06 -20.58
CA LEU A 359 0.82 -2.98 -20.06
C LEU A 359 1.40 -4.40 -19.97
N GLY A 360 1.28 -5.03 -18.81
CA GLY A 360 1.74 -6.39 -18.56
C GLY A 360 0.86 -7.42 -19.24
N THR A 361 1.45 -8.51 -19.71
CA THR A 361 0.69 -9.64 -20.28
C THR A 361 0.53 -10.80 -19.30
N GLY A 362 1.03 -10.66 -18.06
CA GLY A 362 1.03 -11.71 -17.05
C GLY A 362 2.01 -12.85 -17.33
N THR A 363 3.04 -12.60 -18.15
CA THR A 363 4.06 -13.61 -18.52
C THR A 363 5.47 -13.00 -18.56
N GLY A 364 5.71 -11.91 -17.83
CA GLY A 364 6.95 -11.12 -17.91
C GLY A 364 7.16 -10.33 -19.22
N SER A 365 6.13 -10.28 -20.08
CA SER A 365 6.13 -9.51 -21.32
C SER A 365 5.21 -8.29 -21.21
N PHE A 366 5.52 -7.25 -22.00
CA PHE A 366 4.84 -5.96 -21.89
C PHE A 366 4.58 -5.36 -23.27
N VAL A 367 3.47 -4.63 -23.41
CA VAL A 367 3.09 -3.92 -24.63
C VAL A 367 2.89 -2.42 -24.34
N PRO A 368 3.13 -1.52 -25.30
CA PRO A 368 2.83 -0.10 -25.11
C PRO A 368 1.34 0.12 -24.84
N ALA A 369 1.02 0.96 -23.84
CA ALA A 369 -0.34 1.44 -23.66
C ALA A 369 -0.78 2.29 -24.86
N PRO A 370 -2.11 2.44 -25.13
CA PRO A 370 -2.61 3.26 -26.22
C PRO A 370 -2.18 4.74 -26.15
N ALA A 371 -1.97 5.25 -24.93
CA ALA A 371 -1.42 6.56 -24.65
C ALA A 371 -0.62 6.51 -23.34
N ASP A 372 0.42 7.32 -23.26
CA ASP A 372 1.13 7.59 -22.01
C ASP A 372 0.30 8.53 -21.12
N ALA A 373 0.53 8.48 -19.80
CA ALA A 373 -0.20 9.31 -18.84
C ALA A 373 0.42 10.71 -18.75
N LEU A 374 -0.40 11.76 -18.82
CA LEU A 374 0.06 13.15 -18.67
C LEU A 374 -0.09 13.58 -17.22
N VAL A 375 1.01 13.60 -16.47
CA VAL A 375 0.99 13.80 -15.01
C VAL A 375 1.71 15.09 -14.61
N ALA A 376 3.01 15.20 -14.87
CA ALA A 376 3.81 16.36 -14.47
C ALA A 376 4.99 16.62 -15.43
N GLU A 377 5.42 17.88 -15.61
CA GLU A 377 6.58 18.27 -16.44
C GLU A 377 7.91 17.81 -15.81
N ASN A 378 8.71 17.04 -16.56
CA ASN A 378 9.91 16.34 -16.07
C ASN A 378 9.60 15.54 -14.79
N PRO A 379 8.75 14.50 -14.88
CA PRO A 379 8.31 13.75 -13.71
C PRO A 379 9.45 12.88 -13.18
N TYR A 380 9.99 13.20 -12.00
CA TYR A 380 11.11 12.44 -11.41
C TYR A 380 10.61 11.42 -10.40
N GLY A 381 10.11 11.85 -9.24
CA GLY A 381 9.44 11.00 -8.28
C GLY A 381 8.01 10.67 -8.72
N MET A 382 7.59 9.41 -8.53
CA MET A 382 6.26 8.93 -8.93
C MET A 382 5.74 7.86 -7.96
N VAL A 383 4.43 7.85 -7.77
CA VAL A 383 3.67 6.85 -7.02
C VAL A 383 2.36 6.51 -7.74
N ALA A 384 1.84 5.31 -7.46
CA ALA A 384 0.53 4.88 -7.89
C ALA A 384 -0.31 4.51 -6.65
N ALA A 385 -1.51 5.05 -6.55
CA ALA A 385 -2.46 4.80 -5.45
C ALA A 385 -3.86 5.22 -5.91
N ASP A 386 -4.89 4.76 -5.22
CA ASP A 386 -6.29 5.19 -5.43
C ASP A 386 -6.50 6.54 -4.73
N PHE A 387 -6.41 7.65 -5.46
CA PHE A 387 -6.47 9.01 -4.90
C PHE A 387 -7.88 9.60 -4.89
N ASP A 388 -8.83 9.04 -5.64
CA ASP A 388 -10.23 9.48 -5.62
C ASP A 388 -11.23 8.47 -5.01
N GLY A 389 -10.72 7.32 -4.58
CA GLY A 389 -11.46 6.29 -3.85
C GLY A 389 -12.41 5.48 -4.73
N ASP A 390 -12.19 5.45 -6.04
CA ASP A 390 -13.02 4.71 -6.99
C ASP A 390 -12.61 3.25 -7.18
N GLY A 391 -11.45 2.86 -6.62
CA GLY A 391 -10.91 1.51 -6.65
C GLY A 391 -9.87 1.27 -7.75
N ASP A 392 -9.65 2.24 -8.63
CA ASP A 392 -8.63 2.17 -9.68
C ASP A 392 -7.34 2.89 -9.24
N LEU A 393 -6.18 2.37 -9.66
CA LEU A 393 -4.91 3.03 -9.32
C LEU A 393 -4.67 4.24 -10.23
N ASP A 394 -4.49 5.40 -9.59
CA ASP A 394 -4.12 6.69 -10.19
C ASP A 394 -2.61 6.90 -10.17
N LEU A 395 -2.14 8.00 -10.75
CA LEU A 395 -0.73 8.39 -10.76
C LEU A 395 -0.51 9.78 -10.18
N ALA A 396 0.51 9.93 -9.34
CA ALA A 396 1.04 11.22 -8.94
C ALA A 396 2.54 11.30 -9.25
N ALA A 397 3.00 12.47 -9.71
CA ALA A 397 4.40 12.70 -10.05
C ALA A 397 4.88 14.10 -9.67
N ALA A 398 6.14 14.18 -9.24
CA ALA A 398 6.84 15.42 -8.92
C ALA A 398 7.31 16.13 -10.19
N GLY A 399 6.72 17.29 -10.48
CA GLY A 399 7.05 18.15 -11.61
C GLY A 399 8.20 19.11 -11.30
N VAL A 400 9.43 18.63 -11.51
CA VAL A 400 10.67 19.33 -11.15
C VAL A 400 10.76 20.72 -11.78
N ALA A 401 10.33 20.87 -13.03
CA ALA A 401 10.52 22.09 -13.80
C ALA A 401 9.70 23.29 -13.30
N ARG A 402 8.56 23.04 -12.64
CA ARG A 402 7.66 24.11 -12.16
C ARG A 402 7.28 24.01 -10.68
N ASN A 403 7.93 23.15 -9.90
CA ASN A 403 7.78 23.06 -8.44
C ASN A 403 6.35 22.70 -8.00
N TYR A 404 5.80 21.64 -8.57
CA TYR A 404 4.47 21.14 -8.22
C TYR A 404 4.46 19.61 -8.20
N VAL A 405 3.45 19.02 -7.58
CA VAL A 405 3.07 17.63 -7.77
C VAL A 405 1.80 17.60 -8.62
N GLY A 406 1.84 16.88 -9.73
CA GLY A 406 0.69 16.64 -10.59
C GLY A 406 0.07 15.28 -10.27
N VAL A 407 -1.25 15.19 -10.34
CA VAL A 407 -2.00 13.93 -10.19
C VAL A 407 -2.83 13.70 -11.45
N ALA A 408 -2.95 12.44 -11.87
CA ALA A 408 -3.77 12.02 -12.97
C ALA A 408 -4.63 10.82 -12.56
N LEU A 409 -5.94 11.04 -12.55
CA LEU A 409 -6.95 10.06 -12.17
C LEU A 409 -7.18 9.07 -13.30
N ASN A 410 -7.18 7.79 -12.99
CA ASN A 410 -7.44 6.70 -13.91
C ASN A 410 -8.95 6.45 -14.00
N ASN A 411 -9.35 5.60 -14.92
CA ASN A 411 -10.74 5.18 -15.08
C ASN A 411 -10.88 3.65 -15.14
N GLY A 412 -9.88 2.96 -14.58
CA GLY A 412 -9.78 1.50 -14.56
C GLY A 412 -9.41 0.88 -15.89
N GLN A 413 -9.05 1.66 -16.91
CA GLN A 413 -8.67 1.17 -18.23
C GLN A 413 -7.35 1.77 -18.74
N GLY A 414 -6.53 2.28 -17.81
CA GLY A 414 -5.28 2.96 -18.12
C GLY A 414 -5.45 4.28 -18.86
N ARG A 415 -6.61 4.95 -18.71
CA ARG A 415 -6.85 6.28 -19.29
C ARG A 415 -6.86 7.32 -18.19
N PHE A 416 -5.84 8.17 -18.22
CA PHE A 416 -5.57 9.13 -17.15
C PHE A 416 -6.06 10.53 -17.49
N GLN A 417 -6.68 11.20 -16.52
CA GLN A 417 -7.11 12.58 -16.56
C GLN A 417 -6.41 13.39 -15.46
N ARG A 418 -5.59 14.36 -15.88
CA ARG A 418 -4.86 15.24 -14.97
C ARG A 418 -5.78 16.14 -14.13
N THR A 419 -5.47 16.28 -12.85
CA THR A 419 -6.17 17.18 -11.90
C THR A 419 -5.43 18.50 -11.72
N ALA A 420 -5.82 19.28 -10.71
CA ALA A 420 -5.18 20.54 -10.37
C ALA A 420 -3.81 20.32 -9.71
N ASP A 421 -2.86 21.20 -10.03
CA ASP A 421 -1.49 21.11 -9.51
C ASP A 421 -1.40 21.51 -8.04
N ALA A 422 -0.70 20.69 -7.26
CA ALA A 422 -0.33 21.02 -5.88
C ALA A 422 1.05 21.68 -5.86
N VAL A 423 1.12 22.97 -5.53
CA VAL A 423 2.38 23.71 -5.45
C VAL A 423 3.18 23.24 -4.24
N VAL A 424 4.47 22.98 -4.44
CA VAL A 424 5.40 22.50 -3.40
C VAL A 424 6.69 23.31 -3.40
N GLY A 425 7.67 22.89 -2.61
CA GLY A 425 8.99 23.51 -2.59
C GLY A 425 9.77 23.33 -3.90
N THR A 426 10.95 23.94 -3.97
CA THR A 426 11.71 24.01 -5.22
C THR A 426 12.41 22.70 -5.56
N THR A 427 12.25 22.25 -6.81
CA THR A 427 12.85 21.01 -7.35
C THR A 427 12.39 19.78 -6.55
N PRO A 428 11.08 19.46 -6.57
CA PRO A 428 10.57 18.25 -5.94
C PRO A 428 11.10 17.03 -6.71
N ASP A 429 11.78 16.12 -6.02
CA ASP A 429 12.56 15.04 -6.65
C ASP A 429 12.00 13.65 -6.30
N VAL A 430 11.57 13.47 -5.05
CA VAL A 430 11.02 12.20 -4.53
C VAL A 430 9.59 12.36 -4.07
N LEU A 431 8.81 11.29 -4.14
CA LEU A 431 7.40 11.26 -3.81
C LEU A 431 7.05 9.93 -3.14
N ALA A 432 6.32 9.97 -2.03
CA ALA A 432 5.73 8.81 -1.37
C ALA A 432 4.24 9.08 -1.09
N ALA A 433 3.46 8.02 -0.93
CA ALA A 433 2.02 8.05 -0.70
C ALA A 433 1.63 7.22 0.52
N GLY A 434 0.64 7.68 1.27
CA GLY A 434 0.09 7.02 2.44
C GLY A 434 -0.93 7.92 3.15
N ASP A 435 -1.78 7.34 3.99
CA ASP A 435 -2.77 8.03 4.83
C ASP A 435 -2.04 8.71 6.01
N LEU A 436 -1.71 10.01 5.87
CA LEU A 436 -0.88 10.78 6.82
C LEU A 436 -1.74 11.53 7.85
N ASP A 437 -3.04 11.74 7.63
CA ASP A 437 -3.94 12.36 8.61
C ASP A 437 -5.02 11.43 9.19
N GLU A 438 -4.90 10.13 8.91
CA GLU A 438 -5.77 9.05 9.36
C GLU A 438 -7.25 9.20 8.94
N ASP A 439 -7.54 10.01 7.93
CA ASP A 439 -8.91 10.18 7.43
C ASP A 439 -9.32 9.07 6.44
N GLY A 440 -8.34 8.28 5.97
CA GLY A 440 -8.52 7.12 5.11
C GLY A 440 -8.42 7.41 3.61
N ASP A 441 -8.24 8.66 3.20
CA ASP A 441 -7.76 9.00 1.87
C ASP A 441 -6.21 8.95 1.78
N ILE A 442 -5.69 8.83 0.55
CA ILE A 442 -4.24 8.69 0.35
C ILE A 442 -3.60 10.05 0.12
N ASP A 443 -2.73 10.44 1.05
CA ASP A 443 -1.95 11.67 1.00
C ASP A 443 -0.63 11.49 0.24
N LEU A 444 0.06 12.61 0.01
CA LEU A 444 1.35 12.67 -0.63
C LEU A 444 2.38 13.42 0.21
N ILE A 445 3.62 12.93 0.17
CA ILE A 445 4.78 13.62 0.74
C ILE A 445 5.88 13.72 -0.32
N THR A 446 6.49 14.90 -0.47
CA THR A 446 7.56 15.11 -1.45
C THR A 446 8.77 15.82 -0.87
N GLY A 447 9.95 15.38 -1.29
CA GLY A 447 11.23 15.98 -0.92
C GLY A 447 11.63 17.07 -1.92
N ASN A 448 11.90 18.27 -1.40
CA ASN A 448 12.26 19.44 -2.20
C ASN A 448 13.77 19.70 -2.16
N PHE A 449 14.47 19.25 -3.21
CA PHE A 449 15.93 19.22 -3.28
C PHE A 449 16.58 20.58 -3.01
N ASN A 450 16.10 21.66 -3.65
CA ASN A 450 16.77 22.97 -3.61
C ASN A 450 16.36 23.82 -2.41
N THR A 451 15.24 23.51 -1.75
CA THR A 451 14.82 24.22 -0.54
C THR A 451 15.21 23.51 0.75
N ASN A 452 15.68 22.26 0.68
CA ASN A 452 15.96 21.43 1.85
C ASN A 452 14.73 21.34 2.77
N THR A 453 13.58 21.05 2.16
CA THR A 453 12.31 20.87 2.85
C THR A 453 11.59 19.63 2.37
N VAL A 454 10.60 19.20 3.13
CA VAL A 454 9.58 18.24 2.72
C VAL A 454 8.23 18.96 2.69
N SER A 455 7.43 18.70 1.67
CA SER A 455 6.05 19.17 1.55
C SER A 455 5.10 18.01 1.77
N VAL A 456 4.15 18.17 2.71
CA VAL A 456 3.01 17.28 2.89
C VAL A 456 1.82 17.87 2.13
N LEU A 457 1.13 17.01 1.40
CA LEU A 457 -0.02 17.30 0.56
C LEU A 457 -1.16 16.40 1.04
N LEU A 458 -2.11 16.97 1.79
CA LEU A 458 -3.28 16.23 2.24
C LEU A 458 -4.26 16.11 1.09
N ASN A 459 -4.67 14.89 0.75
CA ASN A 459 -5.78 14.68 -0.15
C ASN A 459 -7.04 15.25 0.51
N GLN A 460 -7.97 15.66 -0.33
CA GLN A 460 -9.20 16.23 0.14
C GLN A 460 -10.27 15.18 -0.06
N GLY A 461 -11.00 14.87 1.01
CA GLY A 461 -12.11 13.94 0.93
C GLY A 461 -13.00 14.17 -0.30
N GLY A 462 -13.37 13.06 -0.95
CA GLY A 462 -14.12 13.04 -2.21
C GLY A 462 -15.31 13.97 -2.24
N ILE A 463 -15.48 14.69 -3.36
CA ILE A 463 -16.72 15.43 -3.65
C ILE A 463 -17.79 14.43 -4.12
N THR A 464 -18.08 13.40 -3.33
CA THR A 464 -19.16 12.43 -3.56
C THR A 464 -20.30 12.74 -2.60
N ALA A 465 -21.14 13.73 -2.94
CA ALA A 465 -22.47 14.00 -2.39
C ALA A 465 -22.69 13.85 -0.85
N SER A 466 -21.64 13.94 -0.06
CA SER A 466 -21.66 14.11 1.38
C SER A 466 -20.62 15.18 1.68
N GLN A 467 -21.10 16.42 1.72
CA GLN A 467 -20.31 17.55 2.20
C GLN A 467 -19.64 17.19 3.54
N PRO A 468 -18.46 17.75 3.81
CA PRO A 468 -17.65 17.41 4.97
C PRO A 468 -18.51 17.39 6.22
N ALA A 469 -18.33 16.35 7.03
CA ALA A 469 -18.62 16.43 8.44
C ALA A 469 -17.67 17.46 9.05
N VAL A 470 -17.96 18.74 8.86
CA VAL A 470 -17.64 19.73 9.89
C VAL A 470 -18.35 19.19 11.12
N ALA A 471 -17.58 18.61 12.05
CA ALA A 471 -18.03 17.86 13.23
C ALA A 471 -19.47 18.21 13.58
N ALA A 472 -20.41 17.39 13.09
CA ALA A 472 -21.82 17.63 13.31
C ALA A 472 -22.01 17.56 14.82
N ARG A 473 -22.33 18.69 15.44
CA ARG A 473 -22.51 18.77 16.89
C ARG A 473 -23.52 17.71 17.28
N ALA A 474 -23.14 16.77 18.15
CA ALA A 474 -24.05 15.73 18.62
C ALA A 474 -25.26 16.39 19.28
N LEU A 475 -26.46 16.16 18.73
CA LEU A 475 -27.70 16.72 19.25
C LEU A 475 -28.40 15.69 20.13
N ALA A 476 -29.00 16.13 21.24
CA ALA A 476 -29.75 15.25 22.12
C ALA A 476 -31.18 15.08 21.62
N LEU A 477 -31.67 13.84 21.60
CA LEU A 477 -33.04 13.47 21.28
C LEU A 477 -33.67 12.70 22.43
N PHE A 478 -34.84 13.14 22.89
CA PHE A 478 -35.57 12.45 23.96
C PHE A 478 -37.10 12.48 23.75
N PRO A 479 -37.82 11.39 24.06
CA PRO A 479 -37.28 10.08 24.41
C PRO A 479 -36.60 9.41 23.21
N ASN A 480 -35.68 8.49 23.48
CA ASN A 480 -35.05 7.63 22.46
C ASN A 480 -34.78 6.25 23.12
N PRO A 481 -35.56 5.19 22.81
CA PRO A 481 -36.54 5.08 21.73
C PRO A 481 -37.77 6.01 21.85
N ALA A 482 -38.38 6.33 20.71
CA ALA A 482 -39.52 7.24 20.57
C ALA A 482 -40.69 6.54 19.86
N HIS A 483 -41.93 6.92 20.20
CA HIS A 483 -43.13 6.45 19.49
C HIS A 483 -43.64 7.55 18.55
N GLU A 484 -44.58 8.38 19.01
CA GLU A 484 -45.26 9.38 18.16
C GLU A 484 -44.46 10.67 17.95
N ARG A 485 -43.49 10.96 18.84
CA ARG A 485 -42.67 12.16 18.80
C ARG A 485 -41.34 11.99 19.52
N ALA A 486 -40.34 12.76 19.09
CA ALA A 486 -39.10 13.00 19.84
C ALA A 486 -38.83 14.51 19.96
N ILE A 487 -38.11 14.92 21.00
CA ILE A 487 -37.70 16.31 21.22
C ILE A 487 -36.23 16.42 20.89
N LEU A 488 -35.91 17.26 19.91
CA LEU A 488 -34.56 17.65 19.54
C LEU A 488 -34.14 18.86 20.38
N GLN A 489 -33.04 18.72 21.12
CA GLN A 489 -32.47 19.80 21.91
C GLN A 489 -31.33 20.50 21.15
N LEU A 490 -31.51 21.79 20.91
CA LEU A 490 -30.52 22.70 20.32
C LEU A 490 -29.99 23.67 21.39
N PRO A 491 -28.87 24.36 21.15
CA PRO A 491 -28.41 25.44 22.02
C PRO A 491 -29.50 26.53 22.18
N PRO A 492 -29.68 27.10 23.40
CA PRO A 492 -30.61 28.21 23.59
C PRO A 492 -30.29 29.40 22.67
N GLY A 493 -31.32 30.05 22.14
CA GLY A 493 -31.16 31.17 21.20
C GLY A 493 -30.84 30.77 19.75
N THR A 494 -30.91 29.47 19.41
CA THR A 494 -30.77 29.02 18.02
C THR A 494 -31.88 29.61 17.14
N GLY A 495 -31.49 30.21 16.00
CA GLY A 495 -32.41 30.75 15.01
C GLY A 495 -33.22 29.67 14.27
N PRO A 496 -33.94 30.02 13.19
CA PRO A 496 -34.67 29.04 12.37
C PRO A 496 -33.75 27.93 11.86
N VAL A 497 -34.27 26.70 11.85
CA VAL A 497 -33.56 25.49 11.44
C VAL A 497 -34.40 24.67 10.46
N GLU A 498 -33.72 23.84 9.69
CA GLU A 498 -34.32 22.79 8.88
C GLU A 498 -33.89 21.43 9.44
N VAL A 499 -34.86 20.57 9.73
CA VAL A 499 -34.65 19.20 10.22
C VAL A 499 -35.08 18.20 9.15
N GLN A 500 -34.24 17.22 8.86
CA GLN A 500 -34.51 16.15 7.91
C GLN A 500 -34.34 14.79 8.62
N LEU A 501 -35.25 13.84 8.38
CA LEU A 501 -35.09 12.44 8.81
C LEU A 501 -34.89 11.52 7.62
N TYR A 502 -34.01 10.54 7.80
CA TYR A 502 -33.71 9.49 6.85
C TYR A 502 -33.93 8.12 7.47
N ASN A 503 -34.51 7.18 6.72
CA ASN A 503 -34.59 5.78 7.15
C ASN A 503 -33.24 5.05 6.94
N ALA A 504 -33.17 3.78 7.35
CA ALA A 504 -31.97 2.95 7.21
C ALA A 504 -31.52 2.72 5.75
N LEU A 505 -32.38 2.97 4.75
CA LEU A 505 -32.07 2.90 3.33
C LEU A 505 -31.59 4.25 2.76
N GLY A 506 -31.38 5.27 3.60
CA GLY A 506 -30.96 6.61 3.18
C GLY A 506 -32.07 7.45 2.55
N GLN A 507 -33.33 7.01 2.59
CA GLN A 507 -34.45 7.76 2.01
C GLN A 507 -34.95 8.82 2.99
N GLN A 508 -35.13 10.05 2.52
CA GLN A 508 -35.68 11.13 3.34
C GLN A 508 -37.18 10.90 3.62
N VAL A 509 -37.54 10.72 4.89
CA VAL A 509 -38.92 10.45 5.34
C VAL A 509 -39.59 11.65 6.02
N LEU A 510 -38.81 12.65 6.43
CA LEU A 510 -39.32 13.92 6.96
C LEU A 510 -38.41 15.08 6.52
N ARG A 511 -39.03 16.23 6.25
CA ARG A 511 -38.37 17.53 6.12
C ARG A 511 -39.22 18.57 6.84
N LEU A 512 -38.65 19.26 7.82
CA LEU A 512 -39.35 20.15 8.74
C LEU A 512 -38.55 21.45 8.90
N ALA A 513 -39.10 22.58 8.44
CA ALA A 513 -38.60 23.89 8.82
C ALA A 513 -39.20 24.27 10.19
N ALA A 514 -38.35 24.52 11.19
CA ALA A 514 -38.77 24.81 12.56
C ALA A 514 -38.07 26.06 13.11
N ARG A 515 -38.76 26.77 14.02
CA ARG A 515 -38.12 27.76 14.90
C ARG A 515 -38.03 27.15 16.29
N PRO A 516 -36.83 26.93 16.85
CA PRO A 516 -36.69 26.38 18.20
C PRO A 516 -37.41 27.24 19.23
N ALA A 517 -37.94 26.62 20.28
CA ALA A 517 -38.49 27.34 21.43
C ALA A 517 -37.37 28.10 22.18
N ALA A 518 -37.74 28.97 23.13
CA ALA A 518 -36.77 29.79 23.87
C ALA A 518 -35.71 28.95 24.63
N ASP A 519 -36.07 27.72 25.01
CA ASP A 519 -35.19 26.74 25.65
C ASP A 519 -34.38 25.88 24.64
N GLY A 520 -34.50 26.14 23.34
CA GLY A 520 -33.79 25.43 22.27
C GLY A 520 -34.45 24.15 21.79
N THR A 521 -35.69 23.84 22.20
CA THR A 521 -36.35 22.59 21.81
C THR A 521 -37.08 22.66 20.46
N VAL A 522 -37.06 21.56 19.71
CA VAL A 522 -37.85 21.33 18.48
C VAL A 522 -38.53 19.96 18.58
N THR A 523 -39.85 19.90 18.34
CA THR A 523 -40.59 18.62 18.35
C THR A 523 -40.57 17.97 16.97
N LEU A 524 -40.14 16.71 16.91
CA LEU A 524 -40.09 15.90 15.71
C LEU A 524 -41.33 14.98 15.65
N PRO A 525 -42.20 15.10 14.64
CA PRO A 525 -43.34 14.22 14.46
C PRO A 525 -42.90 12.86 13.89
N LEU A 526 -43.14 11.80 14.65
CA LEU A 526 -42.76 10.41 14.30
C LEU A 526 -43.98 9.48 14.18
N ALA A 527 -45.20 10.00 14.39
CA ALA A 527 -46.43 9.23 14.24
C ALA A 527 -46.55 8.59 12.84
N GLY A 528 -46.86 7.29 12.80
CA GLY A 528 -47.04 6.52 11.58
C GLY A 528 -45.74 6.15 10.84
N ARG A 529 -44.57 6.37 11.46
CA ARG A 529 -43.28 5.88 10.92
C ARG A 529 -43.08 4.42 11.29
N ALA A 530 -42.47 3.65 10.38
CA ALA A 530 -42.15 2.25 10.63
C ALA A 530 -41.11 2.14 11.77
N ALA A 531 -41.18 1.08 12.57
CA ALA A 531 -40.18 0.81 13.58
C ALA A 531 -38.79 0.66 12.93
N GLY A 532 -37.76 1.27 13.54
CA GLY A 532 -36.42 1.26 13.01
C GLY A 532 -35.56 2.45 13.44
N VAL A 533 -34.31 2.46 12.98
CA VAL A 533 -33.35 3.54 13.27
C VAL A 533 -33.45 4.60 12.18
N TYR A 534 -33.58 5.86 12.60
CA TYR A 534 -33.60 7.01 11.72
C TYR A 534 -32.42 7.95 12.01
N ALA A 535 -31.80 8.43 10.95
CA ALA A 535 -30.83 9.52 11.01
C ALA A 535 -31.57 10.87 11.00
N VAL A 536 -31.24 11.75 11.94
CA VAL A 536 -31.75 13.12 12.02
C VAL A 536 -30.62 14.07 11.61
N GLN A 537 -30.86 14.91 10.62
CA GLN A 537 -29.96 15.98 10.20
C GLN A 537 -30.61 17.34 10.46
N VAL A 538 -29.83 18.30 10.95
CA VAL A 538 -30.30 19.65 11.25
C VAL A 538 -29.36 20.66 10.62
N SER A 539 -29.90 21.66 9.94
CA SER A 539 -29.13 22.78 9.40
C SER A 539 -29.76 24.11 9.81
N GLY A 540 -28.93 25.12 10.03
CA GLY A 540 -29.39 26.48 10.36
C GLY A 540 -28.22 27.46 10.50
N ALA A 541 -28.52 28.66 10.98
CA ALA A 541 -27.50 29.69 11.19
C ALA A 541 -26.40 29.29 12.20
N PHE A 542 -26.68 28.30 13.05
CA PHE A 542 -25.74 27.73 14.02
C PHE A 542 -24.79 26.66 13.41
N GLY A 543 -24.92 26.36 12.11
CA GLY A 543 -24.19 25.29 11.42
C GLY A 543 -25.05 24.06 11.17
N ARG A 544 -24.41 22.89 11.14
CA ARG A 544 -25.05 21.58 10.95
C ARG A 544 -24.90 20.71 12.20
N GLY A 545 -25.91 19.89 12.48
CA GLY A 545 -25.89 18.90 13.56
C GLY A 545 -26.57 17.60 13.13
N ALA A 546 -26.23 16.51 13.80
CA ALA A 546 -26.78 15.19 13.51
C ALA A 546 -27.07 14.42 14.80
N ALA A 547 -28.07 13.54 14.72
CA ALA A 547 -28.43 12.62 15.80
C ALA A 547 -29.11 11.37 15.25
N ARG A 548 -29.35 10.38 16.12
CA ARG A 548 -30.09 9.15 15.78
C ARG A 548 -31.29 9.00 16.71
N VAL A 549 -32.42 8.57 16.17
CA VAL A 549 -33.61 8.19 16.94
C VAL A 549 -34.07 6.80 16.54
N VAL A 550 -34.36 5.97 17.54
CA VAL A 550 -35.02 4.68 17.37
C VAL A 550 -36.52 4.92 17.47
N VAL A 551 -37.29 4.51 16.46
CA VAL A 551 -38.76 4.52 16.49
C VAL A 551 -39.25 3.12 16.78
N GLU A 552 -40.16 2.99 17.75
CA GLU A 552 -40.83 1.74 18.14
C GLU A 552 -42.32 1.74 17.82
#